data_AF-A0A3C1VVM2-F1
#
_entry.id   AF-A0A3C1VVM2-F1
#
_cell.length_a   1.000
_cell.length_b   1.000
_cell.length_c   1.000
_cell.angle_alpha   90.00
_cell.angle_beta   90.00
_cell.angle_gamma   90.00
#
_symmetry.space_group_name_H-M   'P 1'
#
loop_
_entity.id
_entity.type
_entity.pdbx_description
1 polymer ?
#
loop_
_entity_poly.entity_id
_entity_poly.type
_entity_poly.pdbx_seq_one_letter_code
_entity_poly.pdbx_strand_id
1 'polypeptide(L)'
;DGDTLVVVTRNFNGLSASFGQAGTSAGKLLTERFTRVDELTVDYEFTVEDPATFTDRFTGIVPMTKVGGLLYEYACHEGNYGMVNILRGARAQERRDAEGR
;
A
#
# COMPACT_ATOMS: atom_id res chain seq x y z
N ASP A 1 15.29 -3.25 -21.13
CA ASP A 1 16.52 -3.48 -20.37
C ASP A 1 16.55 -4.96 -20.02
N GLY A 2 17.27 -5.77 -20.80
CA GLY A 2 17.47 -7.21 -20.56
C GLY A 2 16.28 -7.95 -19.92
N ASP A 3 16.45 -8.34 -18.66
CA ASP A 3 15.52 -9.13 -17.83
C ASP A 3 14.57 -8.30 -16.96
N THR A 4 14.50 -6.98 -17.18
CA THR A 4 13.67 -6.06 -16.40
C THR A 4 12.46 -5.59 -17.20
N LEU A 5 11.27 -5.83 -16.66
CA LEU A 5 10.05 -5.19 -17.14
C LEU A 5 9.99 -3.77 -16.57
N VAL A 6 9.91 -2.77 -17.45
CA VAL A 6 9.78 -1.37 -17.07
C VAL A 6 8.38 -0.88 -17.43
N VAL A 7 7.66 -0.36 -16.45
CA VAL A 7 6.31 0.20 -16.60
C VAL A 7 6.38 1.69 -16.26
N VAL A 8 5.84 2.52 -17.14
CA VAL A 8 5.76 3.98 -16.91
C VAL A 8 4.30 4.39 -16.88
N THR A 9 3.86 4.85 -15.72
CA THR A 9 2.48 5.25 -15.46
C THR A 9 2.41 6.77 -15.30
N ARG A 10 1.44 7.38 -15.99
CA ARG A 10 1.17 8.83 -16.03
C ARG A 10 -0.32 9.08 -16.21
N ASN A 11 -0.71 10.37 -16.17
CA ASN A 11 -2.11 10.82 -16.33
C ASN A 11 -3.03 10.30 -15.21
N PHE A 12 -2.56 10.37 -13.96
CA PHE A 12 -3.40 10.11 -12.80
C PHE A 12 -4.54 11.13 -12.71
N ASN A 13 -5.67 10.72 -12.15
CA ASN A 13 -6.89 11.53 -12.10
C ASN A 13 -6.91 12.58 -10.97
N GLY A 14 -5.85 12.68 -10.16
CA GLY A 14 -5.77 13.65 -9.08
C GLY A 14 -6.49 13.25 -7.78
N LEU A 15 -7.13 12.07 -7.74
CA LEU A 15 -7.98 11.64 -6.62
C LEU A 15 -7.28 10.69 -5.63
N SER A 16 -5.98 10.43 -5.85
CA SER A 16 -5.14 9.58 -5.00
C SER A 16 -3.91 10.32 -4.51
N ALA A 17 -3.36 9.95 -3.36
CA ALA A 17 -2.10 10.51 -2.91
C ALA A 17 -0.94 10.17 -3.86
N SER A 18 0.06 11.04 -3.94
CA SER A 18 1.27 10.81 -4.74
C SER A 18 2.13 9.70 -4.13
N PHE A 19 2.36 9.76 -2.82
CA PHE A 19 2.94 8.66 -2.05
C PHE A 19 2.57 8.79 -0.57
N GLY A 20 2.26 7.66 0.09
CA GLY A 20 1.74 7.68 1.47
C GLY A 20 0.45 8.51 1.56
N GLN A 21 0.48 9.57 2.38
CA GLN A 21 -0.63 10.53 2.51
C GLN A 21 -0.35 11.88 1.83
N ALA A 22 0.76 12.00 1.09
CA ALA A 22 1.22 13.27 0.54
C ALA A 22 0.80 13.46 -0.93
N GLY A 23 0.37 14.67 -1.26
CA GLY A 23 0.06 15.08 -2.63
C GLY A 23 -1.26 14.55 -3.17
N THR A 24 -1.56 14.85 -4.43
CA THR A 24 -2.78 14.44 -5.14
C THR A 24 -2.50 13.60 -6.38
N SER A 25 -1.24 13.26 -6.66
CA SER A 25 -0.78 12.51 -7.85
C SER A 25 -1.10 13.14 -9.21
N ALA A 26 -1.77 14.29 -9.29
CA ALA A 26 -2.19 14.92 -10.54
C ALA A 26 -1.02 15.17 -11.52
N GLY A 27 0.16 15.51 -10.98
CA GLY A 27 1.41 15.71 -11.73
C GLY A 27 2.39 14.54 -11.65
N LYS A 28 2.00 13.39 -11.10
CA LYS A 28 2.90 12.26 -10.84
C LYS A 28 3.27 11.52 -12.12
N LEU A 29 4.56 11.27 -12.28
CA LEU A 29 5.10 10.24 -13.16
C LEU A 29 5.66 9.11 -12.27
N LEU A 30 5.20 7.89 -12.53
CA LEU A 30 5.62 6.70 -11.81
C LEU A 30 6.37 5.80 -12.77
N THR A 31 7.63 5.50 -12.47
CA THR A 31 8.40 4.50 -13.20
C THR A 31 8.64 3.30 -12.30
N GLU A 32 8.15 2.14 -12.72
CA GLU A 32 8.23 0.86 -12.01
C GLU A 32 9.15 -0.07 -12.79
N ARG A 33 10.06 -0.75 -12.10
CA ARG A 33 10.98 -1.73 -12.67
C ARG A 33 10.84 -3.04 -11.90
N PHE A 34 10.54 -4.11 -12.63
CA PHE A 34 10.42 -5.46 -12.10
C PHE A 34 11.56 -6.30 -12.64
N THR A 35 12.52 -6.64 -11.80
CA THR A 35 13.70 -7.42 -12.17
C THR A 35 13.67 -8.75 -11.42
N ARG A 36 13.67 -9.86 -12.15
CA ARG A 36 13.86 -11.18 -11.52
C ARG A 36 15.33 -11.31 -11.14
N VAL A 37 15.63 -11.40 -9.85
CA VAL A 37 17.02 -11.47 -9.34
C VAL A 37 17.46 -12.90 -9.03
N ASP A 38 16.50 -13.80 -8.81
CA ASP A 38 16.71 -15.25 -8.67
C ASP A 38 15.42 -16.03 -9.03
N GLU A 39 15.40 -17.34 -8.82
CA GLU A 39 14.23 -18.19 -9.14
C GLU A 39 12.97 -17.90 -8.32
N LEU A 40 13.12 -17.26 -7.16
CA LEU A 40 12.09 -17.03 -6.16
C LEU A 40 11.85 -15.54 -5.86
N THR A 41 12.69 -14.63 -6.33
CA THR A 41 12.62 -13.21 -5.96
C THR A 41 12.54 -12.30 -7.18
N VAL A 42 11.62 -11.33 -7.11
CA VAL A 42 11.53 -10.20 -8.03
C VAL A 42 11.74 -8.93 -7.23
N ASP A 43 12.76 -8.16 -7.57
CA ASP A 43 12.92 -6.81 -7.03
C ASP A 43 11.97 -5.87 -7.78
N TYR A 44 11.05 -5.29 -7.03
CA TYR A 44 10.18 -4.22 -7.50
C TYR A 44 10.74 -2.87 -7.05
N GLU A 45 11.36 -2.16 -7.98
CA GLU A 45 11.82 -0.79 -7.79
C GLU A 45 10.79 0.19 -8.35
N PHE A 46 10.51 1.27 -7.64
CA PHE A 46 9.66 2.35 -8.11
C PHE A 46 10.32 3.70 -7.90
N THR A 47 10.21 4.57 -8.90
CA THR A 47 10.63 5.97 -8.84
C THR A 47 9.41 6.86 -8.97
N VAL A 48 9.23 7.76 -8.00
CA VAL A 48 8.16 8.77 -8.00
C VAL A 48 8.75 10.12 -8.36
N GLU A 49 8.21 10.71 -9.42
CA GLU A 49 8.49 12.08 -9.83
C GLU A 49 7.20 12.89 -9.72
N ASP A 50 7.12 13.77 -8.73
CA ASP A 50 5.99 14.68 -8.54
C ASP A 50 6.46 16.00 -7.88
N PRO A 51 6.96 16.97 -8.69
CA PRO A 51 7.50 18.23 -8.18
C PRO A 51 6.46 19.12 -7.46
N ALA A 52 5.16 18.85 -7.65
CA ALA A 52 4.11 19.56 -6.93
C ALA A 52 3.99 19.08 -5.47
N THR A 53 4.52 17.89 -5.17
CA THR A 53 4.43 17.26 -3.84
C THR A 53 5.80 17.17 -3.15
N PHE A 54 6.85 16.79 -3.89
CA PHE A 54 8.19 16.52 -3.34
C PHE A 54 9.25 17.44 -3.95
N THR A 55 10.26 17.80 -3.17
CA THR A 55 11.36 18.67 -3.63
C THR A 55 12.31 18.00 -4.60
N ASP A 56 12.37 16.67 -4.58
CA ASP A 56 13.14 15.84 -5.50
C ASP A 56 12.41 14.53 -5.75
N ARG A 57 12.79 13.83 -6.83
CA ARG A 57 12.36 12.46 -7.06
C ARG A 57 12.98 11.53 -6.03
N PHE A 58 12.28 10.45 -5.72
CA PHE A 58 12.82 9.40 -4.86
C PHE A 58 12.51 8.03 -5.43
N THR A 59 13.33 7.06 -5.01
CA THR A 59 13.25 5.67 -5.46
C THR A 59 13.17 4.77 -4.24
N GLY A 60 12.28 3.78 -4.29
CA GLY A 60 12.15 2.72 -3.30
C GLY A 60 12.23 1.35 -3.95
N ILE A 61 12.68 0.35 -3.19
CA ILE A 61 12.75 -1.04 -3.64
C ILE A 61 11.98 -1.91 -2.64
N VAL A 62 11.13 -2.79 -3.17
CA VAL A 62 10.38 -3.79 -2.42
C VAL A 62 10.71 -5.17 -3.00
N PRO A 63 11.50 -6.00 -2.30
CA PRO A 63 11.73 -7.37 -2.71
C PRO A 63 10.45 -8.18 -2.60
N MET A 64 10.00 -8.80 -3.69
CA MET A 64 8.84 -9.69 -3.73
C MET A 64 9.31 -11.14 -3.83
N THR A 65 9.21 -11.88 -2.72
CA THR A 65 9.55 -13.30 -2.68
C THR A 65 8.33 -14.17 -2.97
N LYS A 66 8.52 -15.23 -3.77
CA LYS A 66 7.51 -16.24 -4.07
C LYS A 66 7.03 -16.91 -2.78
N VAL A 67 5.71 -16.92 -2.59
CA VAL A 67 5.06 -17.60 -1.48
C VAL A 67 4.35 -18.87 -1.96
N GLY A 68 4.33 -19.92 -1.14
CA GLY A 68 3.68 -21.20 -1.44
C GLY A 68 2.16 -21.21 -1.22
N GLY A 69 1.51 -20.04 -1.12
CA GLY A 69 0.10 -19.90 -0.81
C GLY A 69 -0.58 -18.79 -1.62
N LEU A 70 -1.86 -18.54 -1.34
CA LEU A 70 -2.61 -17.47 -1.98
C LEU A 70 -2.18 -16.09 -1.45
N LEU A 71 -1.94 -15.16 -2.36
CA LEU A 71 -1.79 -13.74 -2.07
C LEU A 71 -3.20 -13.13 -1.95
N TYR A 72 -3.55 -12.70 -0.75
CA TYR A 72 -4.80 -11.99 -0.50
C TYR A 72 -4.57 -10.48 -0.62
N GLU A 73 -5.51 -9.77 -1.23
CA GLU A 73 -5.45 -8.31 -1.31
C GLU A 73 -5.53 -7.68 0.09
N TYR A 74 -4.55 -6.85 0.45
CA TYR A 74 -4.53 -6.18 1.76
C TYR A 74 -5.77 -5.30 2.00
N ALA A 75 -6.35 -4.74 0.94
CA ALA A 75 -7.53 -3.88 1.00
C ALA A 75 -8.85 -4.66 1.15
N CYS A 76 -8.85 -5.99 0.94
CA CYS A 76 -9.98 -6.84 1.30
C CYS A 76 -10.03 -6.97 2.82
N HIS A 77 -10.59 -5.95 3.46
CA HIS A 77 -10.92 -5.88 4.88
C HIS A 77 -12.08 -6.83 5.26
N GLU A 78 -12.41 -7.77 4.37
CA GLU A 78 -13.42 -8.80 4.54
C GLU A 78 -12.96 -9.75 5.66
N GLY A 79 -13.68 -9.74 6.77
CA GLY A 79 -13.32 -10.49 7.97
C GLY A 79 -12.53 -9.73 9.03
N ASN A 80 -12.26 -8.42 8.86
CA ASN A 80 -11.76 -7.63 9.99
C ASN A 80 -12.89 -7.31 10.98
N TYR A 81 -13.06 -8.19 11.96
CA TYR A 81 -13.99 -8.01 13.08
C TYR A 81 -13.43 -7.11 14.18
N GLY A 82 -12.25 -6.52 14.02
CA GLY A 82 -11.59 -5.69 15.03
C GLY A 82 -12.48 -4.54 15.49
N MET A 83 -13.01 -3.75 14.55
CA MET A 83 -13.90 -2.61 14.88
C MET A 83 -15.18 -3.08 15.59
N VAL A 84 -15.81 -4.15 15.08
CA VAL A 84 -17.03 -4.73 15.68
C VAL A 84 -16.76 -5.22 17.11
N ASN A 85 -15.64 -5.89 17.33
CA ASN A 85 -15.27 -6.44 18.63
C ASN A 85 -14.88 -5.35 19.63
N ILE A 86 -14.19 -4.28 19.20
CA ILE A 86 -13.88 -3.10 20.03
C ILE A 86 -15.19 -2.47 20.54
N LEU A 87 -16.14 -2.22 19.64
CA LEU A 87 -17.42 -1.63 20.01
C LEU A 87 -18.26 -2.56 20.92
N ARG A 88 -18.27 -3.86 20.63
CA ARG A 88 -18.92 -4.85 21.51
C ARG A 88 -18.30 -4.90 22.90
N GLY A 89 -16.98 -4.81 23.00
CA GLY A 89 -16.25 -4.71 24.26
C GLY A 89 -16.65 -3.48 25.06
N ALA A 90 -16.71 -2.31 24.42
CA ALA A 90 -17.16 -1.07 25.05
C ALA A 90 -18.60 -1.19 25.59
N ARG A 91 -19.54 -1.74 24.80
CA ARG A 91 -20.92 -1.99 25.27
C ARG A 91 -21.02 -2.98 26.41
N ALA A 92 -20.12 -3.97 26.46
CA ALA A 92 -20.05 -4.89 27.60
C ALA A 92 -19.52 -4.20 28.86
N GLN A 93 -18.58 -3.26 28.72
CA GLN A 93 -18.08 -2.46 29.84
C GLN A 93 -19.18 -1.54 30.38
N GLU A 94 -19.86 -0.79 29.51
CA GLU A 94 -20.98 0.08 29.91
C GLU A 94 -22.06 -0.67 30.70
N ARG A 95 -22.37 -1.93 30.33
CA ARG A 95 -23.31 -2.77 31.07
C ARG A 95 -22.80 -3.15 32.45
N ARG A 96 -21.53 -3.52 32.58
CA ARG A 96 -20.93 -3.84 33.90
C ARG A 96 -20.95 -2.63 34.83
N ASP A 97 -20.58 -1.46 34.29
CA ASP A 97 -20.59 -0.20 35.03
C ASP A 97 -22.02 0.17 35.49
N ALA A 98 -23.03 -0.01 34.63
CA ALA A 98 -24.44 0.22 34.96
C ALA A 98 -25.01 -0.78 35.98
N GLU A 99 -24.50 -2.02 35.99
CA GLU A 99 -24.83 -3.06 36.97
C GLU A 99 -24.07 -2.90 38.30
N GLY A 100 -23.19 -1.89 38.43
CA GLY A 100 -22.41 -1.63 39.64
C GLY A 100 -21.33 -2.68 39.92
N ARG A 101 -20.81 -3.34 38.88
CA ARG A 101 -19.73 -4.33 38.94
C ARG A 101 -18.41 -3.80 38.41
#